data_AF-A0A1W9TJK3-F1
#
_entry.id   AF-A0A1W9TJK3-F1
#
_cell.length_a   1.000
_cell.length_b   1.000
_cell.length_c   1.000
_cell.angle_alpha   90.00
_cell.angle_beta   90.00
_cell.angle_gamma   90.00
#
_symmetry.space_group_name_H-M   'P 1'
#
loop_
_entity.id
_entity.type
_entity.pdbx_description
1 polymer ?
#
loop_
_entity_poly.entity_id
_entity_poly.type
_entity_poly.pdbx_seq_one_letter_code
_entity_poly.pdbx_strand_id
1 'polypeptide(L)' 'MSDAELKQKLTPLQYKVTQNNGTEKPFDNEFWNNKKGGIYVEIVSGEPIFLCHCS' A
#
# COMPACT_ATOMS: atom_id res chain seq x y z
N MET A 1 -0.49 -1.34 -15.81
CA MET A 1 -0.30 -2.80 -15.67
C MET A 1 -1.63 -3.47 -15.96
N SER A 2 -1.61 -4.64 -16.57
CA SER A 2 -2.78 -5.50 -16.73
C SER A 2 -3.15 -6.20 -15.42
N ASP A 3 -4.39 -6.69 -15.32
CA ASP A 3 -4.87 -7.44 -14.15
C ASP A 3 -4.01 -8.67 -13.83
N ALA A 4 -3.59 -9.40 -14.87
CA ALA A 4 -2.73 -10.57 -14.74
C ALA A 4 -1.35 -10.21 -14.15
N GLU A 5 -0.77 -9.09 -14.57
CA GLU A 5 0.50 -8.61 -14.02
C GLU A 5 0.36 -8.18 -12.56
N LEU A 6 -0.76 -7.55 -12.18
CA LEU A 6 -1.02 -7.14 -10.80
C LEU A 6 -1.16 -8.35 -9.86
N LYS A 7 -1.85 -9.42 -10.30
CA LYS A 7 -1.97 -10.66 -9.53
C LYS A 7 -0.64 -11.39 -9.32
N GLN A 8 0.34 -11.19 -10.21
CA GLN A 8 1.68 -11.76 -10.06
C GLN A 8 2.60 -10.90 -9.18
N LYS A 9 2.44 -9.57 -9.21
CA LYS A 9 3.31 -8.63 -8.48
C LYS A 9 2.86 -8.35 -7.06
N LEU A 10 1.56 -8.27 -6.82
CA LEU A 10 1.00 -7.89 -5.53
C LEU A 10 0.74 -9.12 -4.66
N THR A 11 0.86 -8.95 -3.35
CA THR A 11 0.32 -9.93 -2.42
C THR A 11 -1.22 -9.99 -2.55
N PRO A 12 -1.85 -11.11 -2.17
CA PRO A 12 -3.31 -11.23 -2.22
C PRO A 12 -4.05 -10.10 -1.47
N LEU A 13 -3.49 -9.65 -0.33
CA LEU A 13 -4.07 -8.56 0.45
C LEU A 13 -3.94 -7.21 -0.29
N GLN A 14 -2.75 -6.87 -0.80
CA GLN A 14 -2.53 -5.63 -1.55
C GLN A 14 -3.41 -5.56 -2.79
N TYR A 15 -3.56 -6.65 -3.54
CA TYR A 15 -4.47 -6.69 -4.69
C TYR A 15 -5.93 -6.50 -4.23
N LYS A 16 -6.36 -7.18 -3.17
CA LYS A 16 -7.71 -7.05 -2.64
C LYS A 16 -8.03 -5.62 -2.18
N VAL A 17 -7.10 -4.96 -1.49
CA VAL A 17 -7.29 -3.59 -1.00
C VAL A 17 -7.29 -2.59 -2.16
N THR A 18 -6.31 -2.67 -3.07
CA THR A 18 -6.15 -1.67 -4.14
C THR A 18 -7.11 -1.84 -5.30
N GLN A 19 -7.44 -3.08 -5.70
CA GLN A 19 -8.26 -3.34 -6.89
C GLN A 19 -9.72 -3.67 -6.57
N ASN A 20 -9.99 -4.27 -5.40
CA ASN A 20 -11.34 -4.71 -5.02
C ASN A 20 -11.95 -3.88 -3.87
N ASN A 21 -11.35 -2.73 -3.56
CA ASN A 21 -11.79 -1.82 -2.49
C ASN A 21 -11.96 -2.55 -1.13
N GLY A 22 -11.12 -3.56 -0.90
CA GLY A 22 -11.12 -4.34 0.33
C GLY A 22 -10.52 -3.58 1.50
N THR A 23 -10.77 -4.07 2.70
CA THR A 23 -10.23 -3.51 3.95
C THR A 23 -9.28 -4.52 4.58
N GLU A 24 -8.09 -4.08 4.97
CA GLU A 24 -7.17 -4.86 5.79
C GLU A 24 -7.67 -4.97 7.24
N LYS A 25 -7.11 -5.91 8.00
CA LYS A 25 -7.45 -6.03 9.42
C LYS A 25 -6.90 -4.82 10.18
N PRO A 26 -7.63 -4.32 11.20
CA PRO A 26 -7.15 -3.21 12.01
C PRO A 26 -5.85 -3.58 12.74
N PHE A 27 -4.89 -2.66 12.74
CA PHE A 27 -3.59 -2.79 13.43
C PHE A 27 -2.71 -3.96 12.95
N ASP A 28 -2.96 -4.48 11.75
CA ASP A 28 -2.32 -5.68 11.21
C ASP A 28 -1.68 -5.40 9.84
N ASN A 29 -0.87 -4.34 9.76
CA ASN A 29 -0.07 -3.99 8.58
C ASN A 29 1.30 -3.42 8.99
N GLU A 30 2.29 -3.48 8.11
CA GLU A 30 3.66 -3.05 8.43
C GLU A 30 3.76 -1.58 8.91
N PHE A 31 2.84 -0.72 8.47
CA PHE A 31 2.88 0.71 8.67
C PHE A 31 1.99 1.23 9.80
N TRP A 32 1.23 0.37 10.50
CA TRP A 32 0.24 0.81 11.50
C TRP A 32 0.86 1.68 12.61
N ASN A 33 2.12 1.40 12.97
CA ASN A 33 2.92 2.11 13.98
C ASN A 33 4.15 2.80 13.38
N ASN A 34 4.20 3.03 12.06
CA ASN A 34 5.40 3.63 11.50
C ASN A 34 5.49 5.11 11.87
N LYS A 35 6.59 5.49 12.55
CA LYS A 35 6.93 6.87 12.92
C LYS A 35 8.17 7.41 12.20
N LYS A 36 8.74 6.61 11.29
CA LYS A 36 9.92 7.03 10.52
C LYS A 36 9.52 8.09 9.50
N GLY A 37 10.35 9.12 9.37
CA GLY A 37 10.20 10.08 8.28
C GLY A 37 10.40 9.42 6.91
N GLY A 38 9.62 9.83 5.91
CA GLY A 38 9.66 9.23 4.58
C GLY A 38 8.44 9.57 3.74
N ILE A 39 8.37 9.00 2.53
CA ILE A 39 7.25 9.17 1.60
C ILE A 39 6.58 7.81 1.40
N TYR A 40 5.26 7.77 1.53
CA TYR A 40 4.45 6.64 1.10
C TYR A 40 4.07 6.83 -0.37
N VAL A 41 4.29 5.79 -1.15
CA VAL A 41 3.94 5.75 -2.57
C VAL A 41 2.83 4.72 -2.80
N GLU A 42 2.00 4.98 -3.80
CA GLU A 42 1.03 4.02 -4.29
C GLU A 42 1.78 2.82 -4.91
N ILE A 43 1.35 1.61 -4.58
CA ILE A 43 2.13 0.40 -4.85
C ILE A 43 2.12 -0.03 -6.32
N VAL A 44 1.15 0.42 -7.11
CA VAL A 44 1.00 0.07 -8.54
C VAL A 44 1.70 1.09 -9.45
N SER A 45 1.44 2.37 -9.26
CA SER A 45 1.96 3.47 -10.09
C SER A 45 3.30 4.01 -9.58
N GLY A 46 3.58 3.85 -8.28
CA GLY A 46 4.72 4.50 -7.62
C GLY A 46 4.49 5.98 -7.33
N GLU A 47 3.27 6.50 -7.53
CA GLU A 47 2.96 7.89 -7.27
C GLU A 47 3.05 8.22 -5.77
N PRO A 48 3.69 9.34 -5.39
CA PRO A 48 3.76 9.76 -3.99
C PRO A 48 2.38 10.21 -3.51
N ILE A 49 1.92 9.65 -2.39
CA ILE A 49 0.58 9.92 -1.84
C ILE A 49 0.64 10.63 -0.49
N PHE A 50 1.61 10.30 0.36
CA PHE A 50 1.74 10.91 1.69
C PHE A 50 3.20 11.15 2.06
N LEU A 51 3.46 12.29 2.69
CA LEU A 51 4.75 12.58 3.34
C LEU A 51 4.58 12.35 4.85
N CYS A 52 5.35 11.43 5.41
CA CYS A 52 5.57 11.36 6.85
C CYS A 52 6.73 12.29 7.19
N HIS A 53 6.41 13.46 7.71
CA HIS A 53 7.40 14.36 8.31
C HIS A 53 7.30 14.25 9.82
N CYS A 54 8.42 13.92 10.47
CA CYS A 54 8.54 13.99 11.92
C CYS A 54 9.33 15.25 12.24
N SER A 55 8.70 16.22 12.91
CA SER A 55 9.34 17.42 13.46
C SER A 55 9.89 17.15 14.85
#